data_AF-A0A2J6GYR6-F1
#
_entry.id   AF-A0A2J6GYR6-F1
#
_cell.length_a   1.000
_cell.length_b   1.000
_cell.length_c   1.000
_cell.angle_alpha   90.00
_cell.angle_beta   90.00
_cell.angle_gamma   90.00
#
_symmetry.space_group_name_H-M   'P 1'
#
loop_
_entity.id
_entity.type
_entity.pdbx_description
1 polymer ?
#
loop_
_entity_poly.entity_id
_entity_poly.type
_entity_poly.pdbx_seq_one_letter_code
_entity_poly.pdbx_strand_id
1 'polypeptide(L)'
;MTTQINLRLSEDFLEQAKEYAKNHGFLNVQEFMREAAREKIFDNFKVREEYLERLNSKDANSFLSDEEADIFEKELKDRANL
;
A
#
# COMPACT_ATOMS: atom_id res chain seq x y z
N MET A 1 -3.03 -6.66 17.44
CA MET A 1 -2.00 -7.13 18.39
C MET A 1 -0.65 -6.73 17.86
N THR A 2 0.22 -6.21 18.71
CA THR A 2 1.60 -5.86 18.37
C THR A 2 2.54 -6.89 19.00
N THR A 3 3.40 -7.49 18.18
CA THR A 3 4.39 -8.49 18.62
C THR A 3 5.77 -7.85 18.58
N GLN A 4 6.56 -8.02 19.63
CA GLN A 4 7.95 -7.57 19.68
C GLN A 4 8.90 -8.73 19.36
N ILE A 5 9.90 -8.48 18.53
CA ILE A 5 10.94 -9.44 18.17
C ILE A 5 12.29 -8.85 18.61
N ASN A 6 13.09 -9.63 19.33
CA ASN A 6 14.46 -9.25 19.71
C ASN A 6 15.43 -9.93 18.74
N LEU A 7 16.26 -9.13 18.06
CA LEU A 7 17.25 -9.61 17.10
C LEU A 7 18.66 -9.35 17.62
N ARG A 8 19.57 -10.29 17.37
CA ARG A 8 21.02 -10.09 17.58
C ARG A 8 21.64 -9.74 16.24
N LEU A 9 22.27 -8.57 16.17
CA LEU A 9 22.91 -8.03 14.97
C LEU A 9 24.32 -7.59 15.34
N SER A 10 25.23 -7.51 14.37
CA SER A 10 26.54 -6.88 14.58
C SER A 10 26.37 -5.38 14.81
N GLU A 11 27.28 -4.78 15.57
CA GLU A 11 27.26 -3.35 15.88
C GLU A 11 27.38 -2.51 14.60
N ASP A 12 28.32 -2.86 13.73
CA ASP A 12 28.54 -2.19 12.43
C ASP A 12 27.27 -2.16 11.58
N PHE A 13 26.52 -3.27 11.54
CA PHE A 13 25.29 -3.35 10.77
C PHE A 13 24.20 -2.47 11.36
N LEU A 14 24.09 -2.44 12.69
CA LEU A 14 23.13 -1.56 13.38
C LEU A 14 23.45 -0.08 13.14
N GLU A 15 24.74 0.28 13.10
CA GLU A 15 25.17 1.65 12.81
C GLU A 15 24.85 2.06 11.37
N GLN A 16 25.18 1.23 10.39
CA GLN A 16 24.80 1.47 8.99
C GLN A 16 23.28 1.58 8.80
N ALA A 17 22.49 0.74 9.50
CA ALA A 17 21.04 0.83 9.46
C ALA A 17 20.53 2.15 10.07
N LYS A 18 21.16 2.67 11.12
CA LYS A 18 20.83 3.99 11.70
C LYS A 18 21.12 5.12 10.73
N GLU A 19 22.27 5.10 10.09
CA GLU A 19 22.64 6.10 9.09
C GLU A 19 21.68 6.06 7.91
N TYR A 20 21.39 4.87 7.39
CA TYR A 20 20.44 4.68 6.31
C TYR A 20 19.06 5.22 6.68
N ALA A 21 18.55 4.83 7.86
CA ALA A 21 17.25 5.28 8.37
C ALA A 21 17.17 6.82 8.42
N LYS A 22 18.21 7.47 8.95
CA LYS A 22 18.29 8.93 9.04
C LYS A 22 18.33 9.59 7.67
N ASN A 23 19.13 9.06 6.75
CA ASN A 23 19.30 9.63 5.40
C ASN A 23 18.04 9.51 4.54
N HIS A 24 17.21 8.49 4.79
CA HIS A 24 15.96 8.23 4.05
C HIS A 24 14.71 8.74 4.78
N GLY A 25 14.88 9.51 5.87
CA GLY A 25 13.78 10.18 6.57
C GLY A 25 12.91 9.29 7.46
N PHE A 26 13.40 8.11 7.86
CA PHE A 26 12.72 7.25 8.82
C PHE A 26 12.83 7.82 10.24
N LEU A 27 11.79 7.63 11.06
CA LEU A 27 11.74 8.17 12.42
C LEU A 27 12.74 7.45 13.34
N ASN A 28 12.88 6.13 13.15
CA ASN A 28 13.83 5.30 13.91
C ASN A 28 14.22 4.03 13.12
N VAL A 29 15.25 3.34 13.61
CA VAL A 29 15.72 2.07 12.99
C VAL A 29 14.67 0.96 13.05
N GLN A 30 13.82 0.92 14.06
CA GLN A 30 12.81 -0.14 14.17
C GLN A 30 11.74 -0.01 13.09
N GLU A 31 11.36 1.22 12.75
CA GLU A 31 10.46 1.54 11.63
C GLU A 31 11.11 1.15 10.31
N PHE A 32 12.36 1.55 10.09
CA PHE A 32 13.12 1.12 8.92
C PHE A 32 13.15 -0.41 8.78
N MET A 33 13.49 -1.14 9.84
CA MET A 33 13.53 -2.60 9.82
C MET A 33 12.15 -3.22 9.57
N ARG A 34 11.09 -2.61 10.10
CA ARG A 34 9.71 -3.05 9.88
C ARG A 34 9.30 -2.88 8.42
N GLU A 35 9.58 -1.73 7.82
CA GLU A 35 9.23 -1.47 6.42
C GLU A 35 10.09 -2.32 5.48
N ALA A 36 11.39 -2.49 5.76
CA ALA A 36 12.25 -3.39 4.98
C ALA A 36 11.78 -4.86 5.06
N ALA A 37 11.38 -5.33 6.25
CA ALA A 37 10.79 -6.65 6.42
C ALA A 37 9.45 -6.78 5.69
N ARG A 38 8.60 -5.74 5.75
CA ARG A 38 7.33 -5.70 5.01
C ARG A 38 7.59 -5.81 3.52
N GLU A 39 8.46 -4.98 2.96
CA GLU A 39 8.80 -5.01 1.54
C GLU A 39 9.23 -6.42 1.14
N LYS A 40 10.20 -7.04 1.83
CA LYS A 40 10.67 -8.38 1.45
C LYS A 40 9.63 -9.49 1.60
N ILE A 41 8.73 -9.38 2.58
CA ILE A 41 7.66 -10.37 2.79
C ILE A 41 6.56 -10.17 1.75
N PHE A 42 6.16 -8.93 1.46
CA PHE A 42 4.95 -8.59 0.71
C PHE A 42 5.18 -8.23 -0.76
N ASP A 43 6.38 -7.84 -1.18
CA ASP A 43 6.69 -7.62 -2.62
C ASP A 43 6.49 -8.90 -3.44
N ASN A 44 6.70 -10.06 -2.82
CA ASN A 44 6.54 -11.35 -3.47
C ASN A 44 5.14 -11.96 -3.31
N PHE A 45 4.20 -11.27 -2.66
CA PHE A 45 2.80 -11.72 -2.70
C PHE A 45 2.26 -11.43 -4.09
N LYS A 46 2.27 -12.46 -4.95
CA LYS A 46 1.39 -12.49 -6.11
C LYS A 46 -0.02 -12.16 -5.62
N VAL A 47 -0.60 -11.10 -6.19
CA VAL A 47 -2.00 -10.73 -5.95
C VAL A 47 -2.83 -12.00 -6.13
N ARG A 48 -3.59 -12.40 -5.11
CA ARG A 48 -4.45 -13.59 -5.23
C ARG A 48 -5.40 -13.37 -6.41
N GLU A 49 -5.64 -14.41 -7.21
CA GLU A 49 -6.44 -14.30 -8.44
C GLU A 49 -7.82 -13.65 -8.20
N GLU A 50 -8.43 -13.91 -7.04
CA GLU A 50 -9.69 -13.30 -6.60
C GLU A 50 -9.66 -11.76 -6.53
N TYR A 51 -8.50 -11.17 -6.23
CA TYR A 51 -8.33 -9.72 -6.20
C TYR A 51 -7.97 -9.16 -7.58
N LEU A 52 -7.39 -9.97 -8.49
CA LEU A 52 -7.14 -9.56 -9.87
C LEU A 52 -8.46 -9.36 -10.63
N GLU A 53 -9.48 -10.19 -10.39
CA GLU A 53 -10.79 -10.01 -11.01
C GLU A 53 -11.46 -8.69 -10.60
N ARG A 54 -11.28 -8.26 -9.34
CA ARG A 54 -11.78 -6.96 -8.86
C ARG A 54 -10.93 -5.78 -9.32
N LEU A 55 -9.62 -5.92 -9.42
CA LEU A 55 -8.74 -4.89 -9.98
C LEU A 55 -9.00 -4.64 -11.47
N ASN A 56 -9.39 -5.69 -12.20
CA ASN A 56 -9.77 -5.59 -13.61
C ASN A 56 -11.27 -5.29 -13.80
N SER A 57 -12.04 -5.12 -12.73
CA SER A 57 -13.45 -4.72 -12.85
C SER A 57 -13.53 -3.25 -13.27
N LYS A 58 -14.59 -2.91 -14.01
CA LYS A 58 -14.85 -1.53 -14.45
C LYS A 58 -15.03 -0.57 -13.26
N ASP A 59 -15.48 -1.07 -12.12
CA ASP A 59 -15.69 -0.27 -10.90
C ASP A 59 -14.37 0.22 -10.27
N ALA A 60 -13.33 -0.60 -10.32
CA ALA A 60 -12.01 -0.25 -9.76
C ALA A 60 -11.20 0.67 -10.68
N ASN A 61 -11.49 0.66 -11.99
CA ASN A 61 -10.88 1.54 -12.99
C ASN A 61 -11.77 2.75 -13.32
N SER A 62 -12.51 3.26 -12.33
CA SER A 62 -13.46 4.38 -12.49
C SER A 62 -12.81 5.76 -12.60
N PHE A 63 -11.73 5.87 -13.37
CA PHE A 63 -11.57 7.09 -14.17
C PHE A 63 -12.55 6.92 -15.34
N LEU A 64 -13.82 7.22 -15.09
CA LEU A 64 -14.85 7.26 -16.12
C LEU A 64 -14.33 8.19 -17.23
N SER A 65 -14.49 7.77 -18.49
CA SER A 65 -14.36 8.73 -19.58
C SER A 65 -15.41 9.82 -19.42
N ASP A 66 -15.18 11.02 -19.96
CA ASP A 66 -16.08 12.17 -19.78
C ASP A 66 -17.55 11.83 -20.14
N GLU A 67 -17.75 10.98 -21.16
CA GLU A 67 -19.08 10.52 -21.60
C GLU A 67 -19.75 9.57 -20.59
N GLU A 68 -18.99 8.71 -19.91
CA GLU A 68 -19.51 7.76 -18.92
C GLU A 68 -19.82 8.45 -17.58
N ALA A 69 -19.10 9.53 -17.26
CA ALA A 69 -19.38 10.39 -16.10
C ALA A 69 -20.73 11.12 -16.24
N ASP A 70 -21.03 11.66 -17.43
CA ASP A 70 -22.30 12.35 -17.71
C ASP A 70 -23.53 11.42 -17.59
N ILE A 71 -23.38 10.17 -18.02
CA ILE A 71 -24.44 9.15 -17.91
C ILE A 71 -24.65 8.77 -16.45
N PHE A 72 -23.57 8.55 -15.70
CA PHE A 72 -23.66 8.25 -14.27
C PHE A 72 -24.27 9.40 -13.46
N GLU A 73 -23.96 10.65 -13.80
CA GLU A 73 -24.55 11.82 -13.14
C GLU A 73 -26.06 11.92 -13.39
N LYS A 74 -26.54 11.60 -14.61
CA LYS A 74 -27.97 11.49 -14.91
C LYS A 74 -28.66 10.40 -14.10
N GLU A 75 -28.07 9.21 -14.02
CA GLU A 75 -28.64 8.10 -13.24
C GLU A 75 -28.71 8.41 -11.74
N LEU A 76 -27.74 9.17 -11.20
CA LEU A 76 -27.76 9.61 -9.81
C LEU A 76 -28.86 10.65 -9.55
N LYS A 77 -29.10 11.58 -10.48
CA LYS A 77 -30.20 12.56 -10.39
C LYS A 77 -31.57 11.88 -10.41
N ASP A 78 -31.76 10.92 -11.31
CA ASP A 78 -32.99 10.13 -11.39
C ASP A 78 -33.24 9.33 -10.10
N ARG A 79 -32.20 8.73 -9.50
CA ARG A 79 -32.33 8.01 -8.21
C ARG A 79 -32.57 8.94 -7.02
N ALA A 80 -32.06 10.17 -7.09
CA ALA A 80 -32.27 11.19 -6.06
C ALA A 80 -33.64 11.89 -6.18
N ASN A 81 -34.43 11.59 -7.21
CA ASN A 81 -35.74 12.18 -7.46
C ASN A 81 -35.69 13.73 -7.57
N LEU A 82 -34.62 14.25 -8.17
CA LEU A 82 -34.38 15.67 -8.45
C LEU A 82 -34.62 16.00 -9.93
#